data_AF-A0A1I1PJT1-F1
#
_entry.id   AF-A0A1I1PJT1-F1
#
_cell.length_a   1.000
_cell.length_b   1.000
_cell.length_c   1.000
_cell.angle_alpha   90.00
_cell.angle_beta   90.00
_cell.angle_gamma   90.00
#
_symmetry.space_group_name_H-M   'P 1'
#
loop_
_entity.id
_entity.type
_entity.pdbx_description
1 polymer ?
#
loop_
_entity_poly.entity_id
_entity_poly.type
_entity_poly.pdbx_seq_one_letter_code
_entity_poly.pdbx_strand_id
1 'polypeptide(L)'
;MNTSNIVLVCALVSGLLCHSDLAKAEDTRTFPPPFGADSLAEEPIKPTHKKYKKVKHLKINCSRKSTALKNTLKRKAWSAEKVKLVISGECQGPLLIDRHGIEITNDADRSGSIKVTDNNIANSAIVIKSASVNLSNFNIDVPVGMIAVTVKANSTANFDHITTNAKSDSETAFSQFVITDNSSSYFANLSGNQLMIAGGSFSDFTVGNDQLTINITDTSTARSSAENQFDSVQVSGNGYFLADNRTHIDLLMIWSKAAVEINQESAVGHLMMGGQTLFAAYKNSTIIGPYNIWGNVVFELEHSSADNWKAIDKPHSIISGNNATVNGIHYPQWSWSGQDHSGL
;
A
#
# COMPACT_ATOMS: atom_id res chain seq x y z
N MET A 1 -25.86 45.33 -9.57
CA MET A 1 -26.74 44.72 -8.55
C MET A 1 -27.48 43.57 -9.20
N ASN A 2 -26.97 42.35 -9.02
CA ASN A 2 -27.78 41.16 -8.73
C ASN A 2 -26.85 40.00 -8.43
N THR A 3 -27.23 39.28 -7.40
CA THR A 3 -26.47 38.32 -6.61
C THR A 3 -26.28 36.98 -7.31
N SER A 4 -25.07 36.45 -7.15
CA SER A 4 -24.59 35.14 -7.55
C SER A 4 -25.43 34.00 -6.97
N ASN A 5 -25.72 32.98 -7.79
CA ASN A 5 -26.06 31.64 -7.32
C ASN A 5 -24.90 30.71 -7.73
N ILE A 6 -24.05 30.39 -6.75
CA ILE A 6 -23.07 29.31 -6.84
C ILE A 6 -23.81 28.04 -6.38
N VAL A 7 -23.96 27.09 -7.29
CA VAL A 7 -24.43 25.73 -6.97
C VAL A 7 -23.21 24.94 -6.49
N LEU A 8 -23.21 24.62 -5.20
CA LEU A 8 -22.25 23.77 -4.52
C LEU A 8 -22.56 22.30 -4.86
N VAL A 9 -21.68 21.62 -5.60
CA VAL A 9 -21.70 20.16 -5.76
C VAL A 9 -20.51 19.60 -4.97
N CYS A 10 -20.75 19.29 -3.71
CA CYS A 10 -19.86 18.48 -2.86
C CYS A 10 -20.70 17.35 -2.25
N ALA A 11 -20.63 16.15 -2.82
CA ALA A 11 -20.91 14.91 -2.10
C ALA A 11 -20.40 13.70 -2.90
N LEU A 12 -19.77 12.78 -2.16
CA LEU A 12 -19.32 11.43 -2.54
C LEU A 12 -17.94 11.32 -3.19
N VAL A 13 -16.88 11.57 -2.42
CA VAL A 13 -15.87 10.57 -2.00
C VAL A 13 -15.15 11.18 -0.78
N SER A 14 -14.75 10.37 0.19
CA SER A 14 -13.99 10.71 1.41
C SER A 14 -14.78 11.27 2.59
N GLY A 15 -15.15 10.38 3.52
CA GLY A 15 -15.48 10.76 4.89
C GLY A 15 -14.22 11.18 5.64
N LEU A 16 -13.95 12.48 5.69
CA LEU A 16 -13.17 13.11 6.76
C LEU A 16 -13.89 14.37 7.23
N LEU A 17 -14.19 14.41 8.53
CA LEU A 17 -14.86 15.50 9.22
C LEU A 17 -13.99 16.76 9.21
N CYS A 18 -14.50 17.84 8.62
CA CYS A 18 -14.06 19.20 8.91
C CYS A 18 -14.37 19.52 10.39
N HIS A 19 -13.34 19.82 11.19
CA HIS A 19 -13.49 20.51 12.47
C HIS A 19 -13.46 22.03 12.20
N SER A 20 -14.51 22.73 12.62
CA SER A 20 -14.48 24.17 12.83
C SER A 20 -15.03 24.46 14.23
N ASP A 21 -14.19 25.07 15.05
CA ASP A 21 -14.48 25.56 16.39
C ASP A 21 -15.70 26.48 16.42
N LEU A 22 -16.61 26.21 17.36
CA LEU A 22 -17.57 27.21 17.85
C LEU A 22 -17.81 26.96 19.34
N ALA A 23 -17.25 27.86 20.14
CA ALA A 23 -17.37 27.89 21.58
C ALA A 23 -18.69 28.54 22.05
N LYS A 24 -19.11 28.09 23.24
CA LYS A 24 -20.04 28.67 24.22
C LYS A 24 -21.55 28.52 24.01
N ALA A 25 -22.14 27.66 24.84
CA ALA A 25 -23.21 28.05 25.75
C ALA A 25 -23.25 27.08 26.95
N GLU A 26 -23.05 27.61 28.16
CA GLU A 26 -23.38 26.97 29.44
C GLU A 26 -24.90 26.97 29.61
N ASP A 27 -25.51 25.83 29.98
CA ASP A 27 -26.65 25.87 30.90
C ASP A 27 -26.67 24.61 31.79
N THR A 28 -26.41 24.87 33.06
CA THR A 28 -26.61 24.03 34.23
C THR A 28 -28.07 23.59 34.35
N ARG A 29 -28.35 22.28 34.49
CA ARG A 29 -29.53 21.78 35.21
C ARG A 29 -29.44 20.30 35.60
N THR A 30 -28.98 20.10 36.84
CA THR A 30 -29.49 19.17 37.88
C THR A 30 -30.43 18.01 37.48
N PHE A 31 -29.98 16.79 37.76
CA PHE A 31 -30.79 15.57 37.94
C PHE A 31 -31.63 15.61 39.24
N PRO A 32 -32.74 14.85 39.28
CA PRO A 32 -33.15 14.16 40.50
C PRO A 32 -33.18 12.62 40.33
N PRO A 33 -32.70 11.82 41.30
CA PRO A 33 -33.17 10.45 41.56
C PRO A 33 -34.39 10.52 42.52
N PRO A 34 -35.00 9.43 43.07
CA PRO A 34 -34.64 8.00 43.07
C PRO A 34 -35.83 7.04 42.84
N PHE A 35 -35.61 5.71 42.80
CA PHE A 35 -36.40 4.68 43.50
C PHE A 35 -35.82 3.29 43.23
N GLY A 36 -35.62 2.49 44.28
CA GLY A 36 -35.38 1.06 44.21
C GLY A 36 -34.06 0.58 44.80
N ALA A 37 -33.91 0.64 46.13
CA ALA A 37 -33.01 -0.25 46.85
C ALA A 37 -33.73 -1.60 47.01
N ASP A 38 -33.12 -2.69 46.54
CA ASP A 38 -33.08 -3.93 47.29
C ASP A 38 -31.97 -4.86 46.79
N SER A 39 -31.36 -5.51 47.77
CA SER A 39 -30.14 -6.30 47.79
C SER A 39 -29.95 -7.34 46.69
N LEU A 40 -28.78 -7.37 46.06
CA LEU A 40 -28.11 -8.61 45.67
C LEU A 40 -26.63 -8.51 46.03
N ALA A 41 -26.17 -9.51 46.78
CA ALA A 41 -24.85 -9.63 47.35
C ALA A 41 -23.73 -9.45 46.31
N GLU A 42 -22.69 -8.72 46.67
CA GLU A 42 -21.42 -8.68 45.93
C GLU A 42 -20.84 -10.09 45.87
N GLU A 43 -20.96 -10.75 44.72
CA GLU A 43 -20.07 -11.86 44.39
C GLU A 43 -18.65 -11.30 44.31
N PRO A 44 -17.65 -11.97 44.92
CA PRO A 44 -16.27 -11.54 44.81
C PRO A 44 -15.85 -11.55 43.34
N ILE A 45 -15.39 -10.40 42.85
CA ILE A 45 -14.79 -10.24 41.53
C ILE A 45 -13.67 -11.28 41.41
N LYS A 46 -13.96 -12.38 40.70
CA LYS A 46 -12.94 -13.37 40.35
C LYS A 46 -11.86 -12.64 39.55
N PRO A 47 -10.57 -12.77 39.91
CA PRO A 47 -9.51 -12.20 39.12
C PRO A 47 -9.63 -12.76 37.71
N THR A 48 -9.90 -11.89 36.73
CA THR A 48 -9.86 -12.23 35.33
C THR A 48 -8.45 -12.74 35.05
N HIS A 49 -8.32 -14.05 34.87
CA HIS A 49 -7.08 -14.68 34.45
C HIS A 49 -6.60 -13.96 33.20
N LYS A 50 -5.53 -13.16 33.31
CA LYS A 50 -4.77 -12.67 32.16
C LYS A 50 -4.37 -13.92 31.38
N LYS A 51 -5.07 -14.20 30.26
CA LYS A 51 -4.66 -15.25 29.32
C LYS A 51 -3.30 -14.83 28.77
N TYR A 52 -2.23 -15.36 29.34
CA TYR A 52 -0.89 -15.18 28.82
C TYR A 52 -0.89 -15.71 27.38
N LYS A 53 -0.73 -14.81 26.40
CA LYS A 53 -0.60 -15.17 24.99
C LYS A 53 0.64 -16.04 24.82
N LYS A 54 0.45 -17.35 24.67
CA LYS A 54 1.56 -18.30 24.55
C LYS A 54 2.22 -18.12 23.18
N VAL A 55 3.46 -17.63 23.18
CA VAL A 55 4.33 -17.57 21.99
C VAL A 55 5.18 -18.84 21.96
N LYS A 56 5.24 -19.52 20.81
CA LYS A 56 6.08 -20.70 20.61
C LYS A 56 7.21 -20.39 19.64
N HIS A 57 8.44 -20.62 20.07
CA HIS A 57 9.63 -20.45 19.25
C HIS A 57 10.15 -21.81 18.78
N LEU A 58 10.43 -21.96 17.50
CA LEU A 58 10.98 -23.18 16.91
C LEU A 58 12.12 -22.84 15.96
N LYS A 59 13.26 -23.52 16.13
CA LYS A 59 14.34 -23.52 15.15
C LYS A 59 14.11 -24.63 14.14
N ILE A 60 14.12 -24.29 12.85
CA ILE A 60 13.91 -25.21 11.73
C ILE A 60 15.20 -25.29 10.92
N ASN A 61 15.85 -26.44 10.92
CA ASN A 61 17.08 -26.68 10.15
C ASN A 61 16.76 -27.45 8.88
N CYS A 62 16.70 -26.73 7.76
CA CYS A 62 16.41 -27.28 6.45
C CYS A 62 17.64 -27.90 5.77
N SER A 63 18.86 -27.59 6.21
CA SER A 63 20.08 -28.28 5.73
C SER A 63 20.07 -29.78 6.04
N ARG A 64 19.49 -30.18 7.18
CA ARG A 64 19.34 -31.61 7.55
C ARG A 64 18.09 -32.24 6.97
N LYS A 65 17.01 -31.46 6.82
CA LYS A 65 15.72 -31.92 6.32
C LYS A 65 14.99 -30.79 5.62
N SER A 66 15.15 -30.71 4.29
CA SER A 66 14.61 -29.64 3.44
C SER A 66 13.11 -29.42 3.62
N THR A 67 12.33 -30.48 3.86
CA THR A 67 10.87 -30.42 4.06
C THR A 67 10.43 -30.03 5.48
N ALA A 68 11.34 -29.75 6.42
CA ALA A 68 11.01 -29.53 7.82
C ALA A 68 10.06 -28.33 8.03
N LEU A 69 10.28 -27.22 7.33
CA LEU A 69 9.41 -26.06 7.40
C LEU A 69 8.00 -26.36 6.87
N LYS A 70 7.92 -26.92 5.66
CA LYS A 70 6.65 -27.31 5.01
C LYS A 70 5.84 -28.26 5.89
N ASN A 71 6.49 -29.27 6.48
CA ASN A 71 5.85 -30.21 7.39
C ASN A 71 5.41 -29.55 8.71
N THR A 72 6.15 -28.54 9.17
CA THR A 72 5.78 -27.78 10.37
C THR A 72 4.53 -26.93 10.12
N LEU A 73 4.46 -26.22 9.00
CA LEU A 73 3.29 -25.41 8.62
C LEU A 73 2.03 -26.26 8.42
N LYS A 74 2.16 -27.48 7.89
CA LYS A 74 1.03 -28.43 7.73
C LYS A 74 0.44 -28.95 9.04
N ARG A 75 1.13 -28.81 10.18
CA ARG A 75 0.59 -29.25 11.48
C ARG A 75 -0.54 -28.31 11.88
N LYS A 76 -1.75 -28.84 12.07
CA LYS A 76 -2.92 -28.04 12.46
C LYS A 76 -3.04 -27.81 13.97
N ALA A 77 -2.46 -28.67 14.79
CA ALA A 77 -2.58 -28.63 16.25
C ALA A 77 -1.48 -27.80 16.91
N TRP A 78 -1.66 -26.47 16.96
CA TRP A 78 -0.81 -25.58 17.74
C TRP A 78 -1.60 -24.96 18.88
N SER A 79 -1.11 -25.13 20.10
CA SER A 79 -1.67 -24.51 21.30
C SER A 79 -1.22 -23.06 21.53
N ALA A 80 -0.39 -22.51 20.63
CA ALA A 80 0.17 -21.16 20.73
C ALA A 80 -0.54 -20.21 19.75
N GLU A 81 -0.88 -19.01 20.22
CA GLU A 81 -1.49 -17.95 19.40
C GLU A 81 -0.51 -17.39 18.37
N LYS A 82 0.77 -17.28 18.77
CA LYS A 82 1.87 -16.85 17.90
C LYS A 82 2.95 -17.92 17.83
N VAL A 83 3.49 -18.13 16.63
CA VAL A 83 4.53 -19.11 16.34
C VAL A 83 5.65 -18.42 15.58
N LYS A 84 6.84 -18.37 16.18
CA LYS A 84 8.06 -17.88 15.54
C LYS A 84 8.90 -19.06 15.06
N LEU A 85 9.11 -19.13 13.75
CA LEU A 85 9.90 -20.13 13.05
C LEU A 85 11.20 -19.47 12.58
N VAL A 86 12.32 -19.85 13.19
CA VAL A 86 13.65 -19.39 12.78
C VAL A 86 14.25 -20.44 11.86
N ILE A 87 14.41 -20.12 10.58
CA ILE A 87 14.84 -21.07 9.54
C ILE A 87 16.35 -20.98 9.28
N SER A 88 16.96 -22.08 8.85
CA SER A 88 18.34 -22.11 8.37
C SER A 88 18.48 -23.17 7.28
N GLY A 89 19.37 -22.95 6.32
CA GLY A 89 19.53 -23.77 5.13
C GLY A 89 18.43 -23.54 4.09
N GLU A 90 18.43 -24.38 3.05
CA GLU A 90 17.49 -24.32 1.94
C GLU A 90 16.22 -25.12 2.26
N CYS A 91 15.13 -24.42 2.58
CA CYS A 91 13.83 -25.02 2.87
C CYS A 91 13.04 -25.25 1.58
N GLN A 92 12.51 -26.46 1.42
CA GLN A 92 11.76 -26.84 0.22
C GLN A 92 10.35 -26.25 0.23
N GLY A 93 10.02 -25.49 -0.81
CA GLY A 93 8.67 -25.01 -1.14
C GLY A 93 7.87 -25.99 -2.03
N PRO A 94 6.76 -25.56 -2.62
CA PRO A 94 5.99 -24.38 -2.24
C PRO A 94 5.40 -24.52 -0.83
N LEU A 95 5.13 -23.38 -0.19
CA LEU A 95 4.57 -23.25 1.15
C LEU A 95 3.15 -22.68 1.10
N LEU A 96 2.26 -23.26 1.90
CA LEU A 96 0.94 -22.70 2.17
C LEU A 96 0.92 -22.26 3.64
N ILE A 97 0.56 -21.01 3.89
CA ILE A 97 0.32 -20.46 5.22
C ILE A 97 -1.14 -20.02 5.29
N ASP A 98 -1.95 -20.82 5.97
CA ASP A 98 -3.41 -20.65 6.08
C ASP A 98 -3.86 -20.43 7.53
N ARG A 99 -2.95 -19.85 8.34
CA ARG A 99 -3.15 -19.62 9.77
C ARG A 99 -2.53 -18.31 10.22
N HIS A 100 -3.23 -17.61 11.11
CA HIS A 100 -2.74 -16.38 11.73
C HIS A 100 -1.60 -16.62 12.75
N GLY A 101 -0.78 -15.59 12.95
CA GLY A 101 0.23 -15.54 14.00
C GLY A 101 1.51 -16.30 13.66
N ILE A 102 1.79 -16.54 12.37
CA ILE A 102 3.03 -17.15 11.92
C ILE A 102 4.08 -16.07 11.63
N GLU A 103 5.24 -16.19 12.26
CA GLU A 103 6.43 -15.40 11.95
C GLU A 103 7.51 -16.34 11.43
N ILE A 104 8.05 -16.07 10.24
CA ILE A 104 9.18 -16.79 9.67
C ILE A 104 10.32 -15.79 9.51
N THR A 105 11.47 -16.12 10.09
CA THR A 105 12.67 -15.31 9.98
C THR A 105 13.89 -16.19 9.74
N ASN A 106 14.89 -15.70 9.05
CA ASN A 106 16.16 -16.40 8.97
C ASN A 106 16.92 -16.36 10.30
N ASP A 107 17.68 -17.42 10.57
CA ASP A 107 18.68 -17.44 11.63
C ASP A 107 19.85 -16.51 11.25
N ALA A 108 20.14 -15.47 12.03
CA ALA A 108 21.17 -14.48 11.68
C ALA A 108 22.57 -15.10 11.50
N ASP A 109 22.85 -16.22 12.17
CA ASP A 109 24.14 -16.90 12.11
C ASP A 109 24.30 -17.81 10.87
N ARG A 110 23.25 -17.98 10.07
CA ARG A 110 23.22 -18.94 8.95
C ARG A 110 22.41 -18.40 7.76
N SER A 111 22.74 -18.82 6.54
CA SER A 111 21.88 -18.53 5.40
C SER A 111 20.60 -19.36 5.47
N GLY A 112 19.44 -18.74 5.25
CA GLY A 112 18.15 -19.41 5.12
C GLY A 112 17.44 -18.95 3.86
N SER A 113 16.85 -19.89 3.13
CA SER A 113 16.09 -19.60 1.92
C SER A 113 14.90 -20.55 1.76
N ILE A 114 13.93 -20.13 0.96
CA ILE A 114 12.86 -21.00 0.45
C ILE A 114 13.17 -21.29 -1.01
N LYS A 115 13.26 -22.57 -1.39
CA LYS A 115 13.50 -22.95 -2.78
C LYS A 115 12.40 -23.84 -3.34
N VAL A 116 11.95 -23.53 -4.55
CA VAL A 116 11.09 -24.40 -5.35
C VAL A 116 11.90 -24.91 -6.54
N THR A 117 11.94 -26.23 -6.73
CA THR A 117 12.65 -26.88 -7.85
C THR A 117 11.72 -27.31 -8.97
N ASP A 118 10.44 -27.54 -8.67
CA ASP A 118 9.50 -28.18 -9.58
C ASP A 118 8.42 -27.19 -10.05
N ASN A 119 8.37 -26.92 -11.36
CA ASN A 119 7.39 -26.00 -11.98
C ASN A 119 5.94 -26.52 -11.98
N ASN A 120 5.74 -27.83 -11.77
CA ASN A 120 4.49 -28.49 -12.12
C ASN A 120 3.41 -28.48 -11.02
N ILE A 121 3.61 -27.80 -9.88
CA ILE A 121 2.74 -28.00 -8.70
C ILE A 121 2.11 -26.71 -8.16
N ALA A 122 2.74 -25.53 -8.33
CA ALA A 122 2.20 -24.28 -7.77
C ALA A 122 2.62 -23.06 -8.57
N ASN A 123 1.70 -22.09 -8.68
CA ASN A 123 1.97 -20.80 -9.33
C ASN A 123 2.80 -19.85 -8.45
N SER A 124 3.03 -20.19 -7.18
CA SER A 124 3.82 -19.37 -6.26
C SER A 124 4.63 -20.20 -5.26
N ALA A 125 5.79 -19.68 -4.85
CA ALA A 125 6.63 -20.27 -3.81
C ALA A 125 5.97 -20.23 -2.43
N ILE A 126 5.35 -19.11 -2.07
CA ILE A 126 4.62 -18.94 -0.81
C ILE A 126 3.22 -18.44 -1.12
N VAL A 127 2.21 -19.14 -0.60
CA VAL A 127 0.82 -18.70 -0.65
C VAL A 127 0.34 -18.43 0.77
N ILE A 128 -0.07 -17.19 1.03
CA ILE A 128 -0.66 -16.75 2.29
C ILE A 128 -2.16 -16.60 2.03
N LYS A 129 -2.99 -17.39 2.72
CA LYS A 129 -4.43 -17.48 2.47
C LYS A 129 -5.21 -17.39 3.77
N SER A 130 -6.10 -16.40 3.91
CA SER A 130 -6.89 -16.19 5.12
C SER A 130 -6.03 -16.24 6.41
N ALA A 131 -4.87 -15.59 6.36
CA ALA A 131 -3.83 -15.70 7.37
C ALA A 131 -3.22 -14.33 7.69
N SER A 132 -2.54 -14.22 8.84
CA SER A 132 -1.74 -13.06 9.22
C SER A 132 -0.33 -13.51 9.51
N VAL A 133 0.65 -13.00 8.75
CA VAL A 133 2.03 -13.50 8.75
C VAL A 133 3.06 -12.38 8.75
N ASN A 134 4.22 -12.68 9.33
CA ASN A 134 5.43 -11.86 9.23
C ASN A 134 6.53 -12.70 8.61
N LEU A 135 7.08 -12.26 7.47
CA LEU A 135 8.21 -12.89 6.80
C LEU A 135 9.38 -11.92 6.83
N SER A 136 10.55 -12.36 7.30
CA SER A 136 11.71 -11.47 7.40
C SER A 136 13.07 -12.12 7.09
N ASN A 137 13.93 -11.35 6.42
CA ASN A 137 15.37 -11.61 6.29
C ASN A 137 15.75 -12.94 5.59
N PHE A 138 15.04 -13.35 4.54
CA PHE A 138 15.42 -14.54 3.78
C PHE A 138 15.18 -14.38 2.28
N ASN A 139 15.88 -15.21 1.50
CA ASN A 139 15.72 -15.27 0.05
C ASN A 139 14.70 -16.33 -0.38
N ILE A 140 13.97 -16.06 -1.46
CA ILE A 140 13.03 -16.97 -2.11
C ILE A 140 13.55 -17.29 -3.52
N ASP A 141 14.03 -18.51 -3.69
CA ASP A 141 14.53 -19.06 -4.95
C ASP A 141 13.43 -19.84 -5.68
N VAL A 142 12.99 -19.31 -6.80
CA VAL A 142 12.00 -19.94 -7.66
C VAL A 142 12.53 -20.14 -9.08
N PRO A 143 11.93 -21.07 -9.83
CA PRO A 143 12.19 -21.18 -11.25
C PRO A 143 11.59 -20.00 -12.02
N VAL A 144 12.01 -19.84 -13.27
CA VAL A 144 11.49 -18.82 -14.18
C VAL A 144 9.98 -18.99 -14.37
N GLY A 145 9.23 -17.88 -14.38
CA GLY A 145 7.79 -17.83 -14.56
C GLY A 145 6.97 -18.05 -13.27
N MET A 146 7.61 -18.35 -12.14
CA MET A 146 6.93 -18.59 -10.87
C MET A 146 6.94 -17.36 -9.96
N ILE A 147 5.78 -17.01 -9.40
CA ILE A 147 5.63 -15.90 -8.45
C ILE A 147 6.32 -16.26 -7.12
N ALA A 148 7.00 -15.32 -6.47
CA ALA A 148 7.61 -15.57 -5.17
C ALA A 148 6.55 -15.71 -4.07
N VAL A 149 5.64 -14.73 -3.99
CA VAL A 149 4.61 -14.69 -2.94
C VAL A 149 3.25 -14.26 -3.50
N THR A 150 2.20 -15.00 -3.12
CA THR A 150 0.81 -14.57 -3.29
C THR A 150 0.13 -14.41 -1.92
N VAL A 151 -0.44 -13.24 -1.66
CA VAL A 151 -1.25 -12.91 -0.49
C VAL A 151 -2.70 -12.79 -0.92
N LYS A 152 -3.61 -13.60 -0.34
CA LYS A 152 -5.01 -13.63 -0.77
C LYS A 152 -6.01 -14.04 0.32
N ALA A 153 -7.29 -13.93 -0.03
CA ALA A 153 -8.45 -14.28 0.77
C ALA A 153 -8.46 -13.59 2.16
N ASN A 154 -8.48 -12.25 2.17
CA ASN A 154 -8.48 -11.41 3.37
C ASN A 154 -7.27 -11.68 4.29
N SER A 155 -6.07 -11.80 3.70
CA SER A 155 -4.84 -12.01 4.47
C SER A 155 -4.17 -10.70 4.86
N THR A 156 -3.31 -10.75 5.87
CA THR A 156 -2.38 -9.68 6.22
C THR A 156 -0.95 -10.20 6.19
N ALA A 157 -0.05 -9.55 5.48
CA ALA A 157 1.34 -9.99 5.39
C ALA A 157 2.33 -8.84 5.61
N ASN A 158 3.29 -9.04 6.51
CA ASN A 158 4.41 -8.12 6.68
C ASN A 158 5.66 -8.75 6.06
N PHE A 159 6.34 -8.02 5.20
CA PHE A 159 7.57 -8.42 4.53
C PHE A 159 8.67 -7.44 4.90
N ASP A 160 9.75 -7.96 5.47
CA ASP A 160 10.91 -7.18 5.87
C ASP A 160 12.18 -7.83 5.32
N HIS A 161 12.89 -7.16 4.41
CA HIS A 161 14.13 -7.68 3.84
C HIS A 161 13.97 -9.08 3.20
N ILE A 162 12.94 -9.23 2.37
CA ILE A 162 12.71 -10.45 1.58
C ILE A 162 13.28 -10.23 0.18
N THR A 163 14.12 -11.15 -0.27
CA THR A 163 14.71 -11.14 -1.61
C THR A 163 14.19 -12.30 -2.43
N THR A 164 14.23 -12.20 -3.75
CA THR A 164 13.85 -13.29 -4.66
C THR A 164 14.51 -13.17 -6.02
N ASN A 165 14.74 -14.31 -6.67
CA ASN A 165 15.17 -14.40 -8.07
C ASN A 165 13.99 -14.54 -9.06
N ALA A 166 12.75 -14.41 -8.60
CA ALA A 166 11.55 -14.56 -9.41
C ALA A 166 11.57 -13.61 -10.61
N LYS A 167 11.36 -14.16 -11.81
CA LYS A 167 11.39 -13.41 -13.07
C LYS A 167 10.50 -14.06 -14.11
N SER A 168 10.06 -13.26 -15.07
CA SER A 168 9.31 -13.73 -16.23
C SER A 168 10.16 -14.64 -17.14
N ASP A 169 9.51 -15.55 -17.84
CA ASP A 169 10.07 -16.29 -18.99
C ASP A 169 9.91 -15.53 -20.31
N SER A 170 9.15 -14.44 -20.30
CA SER A 170 8.79 -13.64 -21.46
C SER A 170 9.06 -12.16 -21.21
N GLU A 171 9.02 -11.35 -22.27
CA GLU A 171 9.07 -9.89 -22.15
C GLU A 171 7.76 -9.30 -21.58
N THR A 172 6.80 -10.13 -21.19
CA THR A 172 5.55 -9.65 -20.59
C THR A 172 5.75 -9.20 -19.15
N ALA A 173 4.93 -8.22 -18.72
CA ALA A 173 4.94 -7.71 -17.36
C ALA A 173 4.71 -8.85 -16.36
N PHE A 174 5.60 -8.94 -15.37
CA PHE A 174 5.59 -10.00 -14.36
C PHE A 174 5.59 -9.37 -12.96
N SER A 175 5.06 -10.08 -11.97
CA SER A 175 5.05 -9.62 -10.59
C SER A 175 5.53 -10.73 -9.69
N GLN A 176 6.55 -10.41 -8.89
CA GLN A 176 7.14 -11.32 -7.93
C GLN A 176 6.25 -11.47 -6.69
N PHE A 177 5.56 -10.39 -6.32
CA PHE A 177 4.58 -10.33 -5.24
C PHE A 177 3.20 -9.99 -5.79
N VAL A 178 2.19 -10.79 -5.43
CA VAL A 178 0.80 -10.58 -5.82
C VAL A 178 -0.09 -10.49 -4.59
N ILE A 179 -0.81 -9.38 -4.45
CA ILE A 179 -1.65 -9.08 -3.30
C ILE A 179 -3.07 -8.90 -3.85
N THR A 180 -3.98 -9.78 -3.46
CA THR A 180 -5.34 -9.85 -4.03
C THR A 180 -6.40 -10.21 -2.98
N ASP A 181 -7.66 -10.18 -3.39
CA ASP A 181 -8.82 -10.65 -2.63
C ASP A 181 -8.95 -9.95 -1.27
N ASN A 182 -8.99 -8.61 -1.30
CA ASN A 182 -9.10 -7.72 -0.14
C ASN A 182 -8.04 -7.99 0.94
N SER A 183 -6.81 -8.26 0.53
CA SER A 183 -5.71 -8.51 1.46
C SER A 183 -4.94 -7.22 1.75
N SER A 184 -4.18 -7.21 2.85
CA SER A 184 -3.29 -6.11 3.20
C SER A 184 -1.85 -6.59 3.29
N SER A 185 -0.91 -5.78 2.82
CA SER A 185 0.51 -6.05 2.98
C SER A 185 1.32 -4.82 3.38
N TYR A 186 2.43 -5.07 4.07
CA TYR A 186 3.36 -4.05 4.53
C TYR A 186 4.76 -4.46 4.11
N PHE A 187 5.49 -3.55 3.46
CA PHE A 187 6.80 -3.80 2.86
C PHE A 187 7.84 -2.87 3.47
N ALA A 188 8.93 -3.46 3.98
CA ALA A 188 10.09 -2.75 4.50
C ALA A 188 11.38 -3.36 3.94
N ASN A 189 12.35 -2.51 3.62
CA ASN A 189 13.69 -2.95 3.19
C ASN A 189 13.69 -3.90 1.98
N LEU A 190 12.74 -3.73 1.05
CA LEU A 190 12.75 -4.43 -0.25
C LEU A 190 13.63 -3.67 -1.26
N SER A 191 14.19 -4.38 -2.22
CA SER A 191 15.00 -3.78 -3.28
C SER A 191 14.80 -4.52 -4.61
N GLY A 192 14.54 -3.76 -5.68
CA GLY A 192 14.45 -4.30 -7.04
C GLY A 192 13.24 -5.23 -7.29
N ASN A 193 12.21 -5.16 -6.43
CA ASN A 193 11.07 -6.07 -6.51
C ASN A 193 9.94 -5.52 -7.38
N GLN A 194 9.22 -6.43 -8.04
CA GLN A 194 8.04 -6.11 -8.86
C GLN A 194 6.76 -6.62 -8.18
N LEU A 195 5.78 -5.74 -7.95
CA LEU A 195 4.60 -6.01 -7.15
C LEU A 195 3.29 -5.69 -7.89
N MET A 196 2.26 -6.51 -7.68
CA MET A 196 0.89 -6.26 -8.13
C MET A 196 -0.07 -6.22 -6.94
N ILE A 197 -0.83 -5.13 -6.83
CA ILE A 197 -1.89 -4.93 -5.84
C ILE A 197 -3.23 -4.84 -6.56
N ALA A 198 -4.11 -5.83 -6.34
CA ALA A 198 -5.36 -5.99 -7.07
C ALA A 198 -6.52 -6.48 -6.17
N GLY A 199 -7.73 -6.56 -6.73
CA GLY A 199 -8.90 -7.14 -6.07
C GLY A 199 -9.30 -6.47 -4.75
N GLY A 200 -9.34 -5.14 -4.72
CA GLY A 200 -9.71 -4.36 -3.52
C GLY A 200 -8.69 -4.42 -2.39
N SER A 201 -7.43 -4.73 -2.69
CA SER A 201 -6.38 -4.90 -1.69
C SER A 201 -5.70 -3.59 -1.30
N PHE A 202 -4.91 -3.65 -0.22
CA PHE A 202 -4.12 -2.54 0.29
C PHE A 202 -2.64 -2.92 0.42
N SER A 203 -1.72 -2.00 0.14
CA SER A 203 -0.30 -2.14 0.48
C SER A 203 0.31 -0.87 1.02
N ASP A 204 1.14 -1.00 2.05
CA ASP A 204 1.93 0.10 2.62
C ASP A 204 3.43 -0.18 2.49
N PHE A 205 4.15 0.72 1.84
CA PHE A 205 5.60 0.72 1.74
C PHE A 205 6.14 1.61 2.87
N THR A 206 6.61 0.96 3.93
CA THR A 206 6.80 1.65 5.22
C THR A 206 8.15 2.33 5.34
N VAL A 207 9.26 1.67 5.00
CA VAL A 207 10.62 2.26 5.07
C VAL A 207 11.64 1.46 4.28
N GLY A 208 12.66 2.15 3.76
CA GLY A 208 13.88 1.54 3.22
C GLY A 208 13.66 0.74 1.94
N ASN A 209 12.54 0.96 1.26
CA ASN A 209 12.26 0.30 -0.01
C ASN A 209 12.91 1.08 -1.16
N ASP A 210 13.52 0.35 -2.07
CA ASP A 210 14.33 0.93 -3.14
C ASP A 210 14.07 0.20 -4.48
N GLN A 211 14.16 0.94 -5.59
CA GLN A 211 14.02 0.40 -6.95
C GLN A 211 12.80 -0.51 -7.15
N LEU A 212 11.66 -0.14 -6.54
CA LEU A 212 10.44 -0.93 -6.65
C LEU A 212 9.67 -0.59 -7.92
N THR A 213 9.09 -1.62 -8.55
CA THR A 213 8.09 -1.45 -9.60
C THR A 213 6.75 -1.96 -9.11
N ILE A 214 5.73 -1.09 -9.09
CA ILE A 214 4.41 -1.43 -8.53
C ILE A 214 3.31 -1.20 -9.55
N ASN A 215 2.35 -2.13 -9.60
CA ASN A 215 1.13 -2.02 -10.38
C ASN A 215 -0.10 -2.15 -9.47
N ILE A 216 -0.96 -1.14 -9.50
CA ILE A 216 -2.15 -1.04 -8.65
C ILE A 216 -3.38 -1.00 -9.56
N THR A 217 -4.31 -1.94 -9.35
CA THR A 217 -5.51 -2.09 -10.18
C THR A 217 -6.73 -2.49 -9.36
N ASP A 218 -7.90 -2.53 -10.00
CA ASP A 218 -9.13 -3.16 -9.50
C ASP A 218 -9.58 -2.59 -8.15
N THR A 219 -9.69 -1.27 -8.07
CA THR A 219 -10.10 -0.53 -6.86
C THR A 219 -9.18 -0.77 -5.65
N SER A 220 -7.94 -1.17 -5.91
CA SER A 220 -6.94 -1.36 -4.85
C SER A 220 -6.21 -0.07 -4.53
N THR A 221 -5.57 -0.05 -3.38
CA THR A 221 -4.90 1.13 -2.87
C THR A 221 -3.50 0.80 -2.42
N ALA A 222 -2.56 1.72 -2.59
CA ALA A 222 -1.27 1.60 -1.95
C ALA A 222 -0.75 2.95 -1.45
N ARG A 223 0.14 2.90 -0.47
CA ARG A 223 0.77 4.08 0.12
C ARG A 223 2.26 3.86 0.29
N SER A 224 3.06 4.88 0.01
CA SER A 224 4.42 5.00 0.53
C SER A 224 4.40 5.95 1.73
N SER A 225 4.80 5.48 2.90
CA SER A 225 4.69 6.21 4.17
C SER A 225 6.01 6.85 4.65
N ALA A 226 7.09 6.66 3.91
CA ALA A 226 8.42 7.19 4.20
C ALA A 226 9.22 7.43 2.91
N GLU A 227 10.49 7.80 3.10
CA GLU A 227 11.47 8.00 2.04
C GLU A 227 11.80 6.65 1.36
N ASN A 228 10.95 6.27 0.41
CA ASN A 228 11.11 5.09 -0.45
C ASN A 228 11.33 5.54 -1.90
N GLN A 229 11.96 4.68 -2.69
CA GLN A 229 12.25 4.93 -4.10
C GLN A 229 11.59 3.88 -5.00
N PHE A 230 10.97 4.36 -6.07
CA PHE A 230 10.25 3.53 -7.04
C PHE A 230 10.77 3.82 -8.46
N ASP A 231 11.23 2.77 -9.15
CA ASP A 231 11.55 2.84 -10.58
C ASP A 231 10.28 3.15 -11.38
N SER A 232 9.16 2.53 -11.00
CA SER A 232 7.88 2.86 -11.60
C SER A 232 6.68 2.54 -10.71
N VAL A 233 5.67 3.39 -10.84
CA VAL A 233 4.36 3.21 -10.23
C VAL A 233 3.31 3.29 -11.33
N GLN A 234 2.56 2.21 -11.52
CA GLN A 234 1.39 2.20 -12.41
C GLN A 234 0.11 2.07 -11.60
N VAL A 235 -0.85 2.96 -11.85
CA VAL A 235 -2.17 2.94 -11.20
C VAL A 235 -3.25 2.94 -12.25
N SER A 236 -4.19 2.00 -12.16
CA SER A 236 -5.28 1.83 -13.14
C SER A 236 -6.54 1.25 -12.47
N GLY A 237 -7.64 1.10 -13.23
CA GLY A 237 -8.83 0.35 -12.76
C GLY A 237 -9.49 0.88 -11.48
N ASN A 238 -9.62 2.20 -11.32
CA ASN A 238 -10.05 2.89 -10.09
C ASN A 238 -9.10 2.71 -8.89
N GLY A 239 -7.84 2.34 -9.14
CA GLY A 239 -6.82 2.27 -8.09
C GLY A 239 -6.41 3.65 -7.58
N TYR A 240 -5.84 3.67 -6.38
CA TYR A 240 -5.29 4.87 -5.76
C TYR A 240 -3.87 4.64 -5.21
N PHE A 241 -3.00 5.63 -5.39
CA PHE A 241 -1.68 5.64 -4.77
C PHE A 241 -1.41 6.96 -4.04
N LEU A 242 -0.88 6.86 -2.82
CA LEU A 242 -0.38 8.01 -2.06
C LEU A 242 1.13 7.85 -1.85
N ALA A 243 1.93 8.73 -2.46
CA ALA A 243 3.34 8.88 -2.12
C ALA A 243 3.51 9.99 -1.09
N ASP A 244 4.04 9.66 0.08
CA ASP A 244 4.17 10.57 1.20
C ASP A 244 5.61 10.60 1.71
N ASN A 245 5.97 11.68 2.40
CA ASN A 245 7.20 11.82 3.17
C ASN A 245 8.49 11.52 2.38
N ARG A 246 8.81 12.40 1.42
CA ARG A 246 10.02 12.33 0.57
C ARG A 246 10.12 11.05 -0.27
N THR A 247 8.98 10.51 -0.69
CA THR A 247 8.93 9.41 -1.64
C THR A 247 9.42 9.88 -3.02
N HIS A 248 10.26 9.09 -3.70
CA HIS A 248 10.70 9.34 -5.06
C HIS A 248 10.12 8.32 -6.04
N ILE A 249 9.59 8.79 -7.16
CA ILE A 249 9.06 7.96 -8.24
C ILE A 249 9.70 8.40 -9.56
N ASP A 250 10.48 7.52 -10.19
CA ASP A 250 11.12 7.81 -11.48
C ASP A 250 10.08 7.93 -12.59
N LEU A 251 9.18 6.94 -12.69
CA LEU A 251 8.10 6.90 -13.68
C LEU A 251 6.74 6.65 -13.03
N LEU A 252 5.86 7.65 -13.08
CA LEU A 252 4.47 7.55 -12.65
C LEU A 252 3.53 7.43 -13.84
N MET A 253 2.73 6.36 -13.87
CA MET A 253 1.75 6.07 -14.91
C MET A 253 0.35 5.95 -14.31
N ILE A 254 -0.58 6.78 -14.75
CA ILE A 254 -1.95 6.84 -14.23
C ILE A 254 -2.92 6.60 -15.38
N TRP A 255 -3.74 5.56 -15.28
CA TRP A 255 -4.60 5.10 -16.38
C TRP A 255 -6.06 4.94 -15.97
N SER A 256 -6.94 4.93 -16.96
CA SER A 256 -8.37 4.61 -16.84
C SER A 256 -9.11 5.59 -15.94
N LYS A 257 -9.31 5.25 -14.65
CA LYS A 257 -10.02 6.06 -13.63
C LYS A 257 -9.24 6.16 -12.32
N ALA A 258 -7.92 6.02 -12.41
CA ALA A 258 -7.05 6.03 -11.25
C ALA A 258 -6.75 7.44 -10.73
N ALA A 259 -6.35 7.50 -9.47
CA ALA A 259 -5.95 8.73 -8.79
C ALA A 259 -4.61 8.54 -8.09
N VAL A 260 -3.73 9.54 -8.15
CA VAL A 260 -2.46 9.54 -7.44
C VAL A 260 -2.22 10.88 -6.78
N GLU A 261 -1.73 10.82 -5.55
CA GLU A 261 -1.30 11.99 -4.78
C GLU A 261 0.17 11.83 -4.38
N ILE A 262 0.94 12.90 -4.53
CA ILE A 262 2.27 13.02 -3.93
C ILE A 262 2.26 14.13 -2.89
N ASN A 263 2.89 13.90 -1.74
CA ASN A 263 2.79 14.78 -0.58
C ASN A 263 4.11 14.85 0.20
N GLN A 264 4.29 15.93 0.97
CA GLN A 264 5.41 16.12 1.90
C GLN A 264 6.77 15.90 1.23
N GLU A 265 7.15 16.83 0.36
CA GLU A 265 8.46 16.82 -0.33
C GLU A 265 8.71 15.58 -1.20
N SER A 266 7.63 14.91 -1.64
CA SER A 266 7.74 13.77 -2.56
C SER A 266 7.97 14.26 -3.99
N ALA A 267 8.58 13.41 -4.82
CA ALA A 267 9.01 13.79 -6.16
C ALA A 267 8.63 12.76 -7.22
N VAL A 268 8.26 13.26 -8.41
CA VAL A 268 8.00 12.46 -9.62
C VAL A 268 8.92 12.94 -10.76
N GLY A 269 9.68 12.01 -11.33
CA GLY A 269 10.54 12.27 -12.49
C GLY A 269 9.73 12.46 -13.77
N HIS A 270 9.01 11.41 -14.19
CA HIS A 270 8.20 11.39 -15.41
C HIS A 270 6.75 11.07 -15.07
N LEU A 271 5.82 11.89 -15.57
CA LEU A 271 4.39 11.67 -15.43
C LEU A 271 3.72 11.28 -16.76
N MET A 272 3.06 10.13 -16.77
CA MET A 272 2.18 9.67 -17.84
C MET A 272 0.75 9.54 -17.32
N MET A 273 -0.21 10.16 -18.00
CA MET A 273 -1.62 10.13 -17.59
C MET A 273 -2.53 9.84 -18.78
N GLY A 274 -3.51 8.96 -18.60
CA GLY A 274 -4.43 8.54 -19.66
C GLY A 274 -5.83 8.18 -19.15
N GLY A 275 -6.89 8.81 -19.68
CA GLY A 275 -8.28 8.43 -19.37
C GLY A 275 -9.05 9.52 -18.63
N GLN A 276 -9.67 9.18 -17.50
CA GLN A 276 -10.35 10.05 -16.54
C GLN A 276 -9.61 10.01 -15.21
N THR A 277 -8.41 10.58 -15.18
CA THR A 277 -7.44 10.35 -14.11
C THR A 277 -7.18 11.61 -13.29
N LEU A 278 -6.80 11.43 -12.03
CA LEU A 278 -6.39 12.52 -11.15
C LEU A 278 -4.92 12.37 -10.74
N PHE A 279 -4.19 13.46 -10.80
CA PHE A 279 -2.90 13.62 -10.17
C PHE A 279 -2.90 14.89 -9.33
N ALA A 280 -2.39 14.80 -8.10
CA ALA A 280 -2.19 15.98 -7.27
C ALA A 280 -0.85 15.94 -6.53
N ALA A 281 -0.25 17.11 -6.35
CA ALA A 281 0.98 17.29 -5.60
C ALA A 281 0.82 18.36 -4.52
N TYR A 282 1.16 17.99 -3.28
CA TYR A 282 0.93 18.81 -2.10
C TYR A 282 2.23 19.01 -1.30
N LYS A 283 2.28 20.10 -0.54
CA LYS A 283 3.29 20.37 0.52
C LYS A 283 4.74 20.20 0.04
N ASN A 284 5.18 21.12 -0.80
CA ASN A 284 6.55 21.20 -1.34
C ASN A 284 6.96 19.99 -2.17
N SER A 285 6.00 19.28 -2.76
CA SER A 285 6.29 18.17 -3.67
C SER A 285 6.69 18.71 -5.06
N THR A 286 7.41 17.90 -5.83
CA THR A 286 7.98 18.32 -7.12
C THR A 286 7.69 17.31 -8.22
N ILE A 287 7.38 17.81 -9.42
CA ILE A 287 7.29 17.01 -10.64
C ILE A 287 8.19 17.62 -11.69
N ILE A 288 9.08 16.85 -12.31
CA ILE A 288 10.14 17.39 -13.18
C ILE A 288 9.85 17.24 -14.67
N GLY A 289 9.01 16.27 -15.04
CA GLY A 289 8.76 15.93 -16.44
C GLY A 289 9.85 15.04 -17.07
N PRO A 290 9.57 14.40 -18.22
CA PRO A 290 8.54 14.77 -19.19
C PRO A 290 7.11 14.45 -18.77
N TYR A 291 6.15 15.06 -19.47
CA TYR A 291 4.72 14.88 -19.26
C TYR A 291 4.08 14.31 -20.51
N ASN A 292 3.47 13.13 -20.40
CA ASN A 292 2.69 12.54 -21.48
C ASN A 292 1.24 12.38 -21.04
N ILE A 293 0.37 13.28 -21.52
CA ILE A 293 -1.01 13.40 -21.04
C ILE A 293 -2.00 13.15 -22.18
N TRP A 294 -2.82 12.12 -22.01
CA TRP A 294 -3.86 11.69 -22.93
C TRP A 294 -5.23 11.66 -22.20
N GLY A 295 -6.30 12.13 -22.85
CA GLY A 295 -7.64 12.12 -22.25
C GLY A 295 -7.95 13.32 -21.33
N ASN A 296 -8.90 13.11 -20.42
CA ASN A 296 -9.49 14.12 -19.55
C ASN A 296 -8.89 13.98 -18.16
N VAL A 297 -7.94 14.84 -17.84
CA VAL A 297 -7.18 14.71 -16.59
C VAL A 297 -7.48 15.84 -15.62
N VAL A 298 -7.33 15.55 -14.33
CA VAL A 298 -7.19 16.55 -13.28
C VAL A 298 -5.73 16.54 -12.85
N PHE A 299 -5.09 17.70 -12.93
CA PHE A 299 -3.72 17.94 -12.47
C PHE A 299 -3.73 19.10 -11.50
N GLU A 300 -3.37 18.85 -10.25
CA GLU A 300 -3.41 19.85 -9.18
C GLU A 300 -2.05 20.01 -8.50
N LEU A 301 -1.64 21.26 -8.29
CA LEU A 301 -0.48 21.62 -7.48
C LEU A 301 -0.91 22.48 -6.29
N GLU A 302 -0.48 22.13 -5.09
CA GLU A 302 -0.65 22.98 -3.92
C GLU A 302 0.68 23.10 -3.18
N HIS A 303 1.18 24.33 -3.03
CA HIS A 303 2.49 24.59 -2.42
C HIS A 303 3.61 23.74 -3.05
N SER A 304 3.50 23.42 -4.34
CA SER A 304 4.30 22.40 -5.02
C SER A 304 4.84 22.92 -6.36
N SER A 305 5.83 22.24 -6.93
CA SER A 305 6.49 22.66 -8.16
C SER A 305 6.30 21.70 -9.33
N ALA A 306 6.18 22.26 -10.53
CA ALA A 306 6.23 21.54 -11.80
C ALA A 306 7.29 22.16 -12.71
N ASP A 307 8.34 21.42 -13.02
CA ASP A 307 9.44 21.83 -13.90
C ASP A 307 9.30 21.18 -15.27
N ASN A 308 9.88 21.78 -16.31
CA ASN A 308 9.71 21.38 -17.72
C ASN A 308 8.24 21.25 -18.18
N TRP A 309 7.32 21.93 -17.49
CA TRP A 309 5.91 21.93 -17.84
C TRP A 309 5.70 22.58 -19.20
N LYS A 310 4.89 21.95 -20.04
CA LYS A 310 4.44 22.51 -21.31
C LYS A 310 2.95 22.69 -21.27
N ALA A 311 2.46 23.83 -21.74
CA ALA A 311 1.04 24.05 -21.88
C ALA A 311 0.43 22.96 -22.78
N ILE A 312 -0.66 22.37 -22.31
CA ILE A 312 -1.35 21.28 -23.00
C ILE A 312 -2.73 21.78 -23.38
N ASP A 313 -3.01 21.78 -24.68
CA ASP A 313 -4.34 22.08 -25.19
C ASP A 313 -5.25 20.85 -25.03
N LYS A 314 -6.02 20.83 -23.93
CA LYS A 314 -6.98 19.77 -23.59
C LYS A 314 -8.29 20.40 -23.05
N PRO A 315 -9.34 20.54 -23.89
CA PRO A 315 -10.56 21.27 -23.52
C PRO A 315 -11.41 20.62 -22.42
N HIS A 316 -11.09 19.38 -22.01
CA HIS A 316 -11.81 18.65 -20.97
C HIS A 316 -10.92 18.27 -19.78
N SER A 317 -9.73 18.86 -19.69
CA SER A 317 -8.84 18.70 -18.52
C SER A 317 -8.95 19.90 -17.60
N ILE A 318 -8.67 19.67 -16.32
CA ILE A 318 -8.55 20.70 -15.29
C ILE A 318 -7.09 20.68 -14.84
N ILE A 319 -6.41 21.81 -14.99
CA ILE A 319 -5.04 22.00 -14.53
C ILE A 319 -5.06 23.18 -13.58
N SER A 320 -4.71 22.97 -12.32
CA SER A 320 -4.82 23.98 -11.26
C SER A 320 -3.57 24.03 -10.39
N GLY A 321 -3.36 25.19 -9.78
CA GLY A 321 -2.25 25.49 -8.88
C GLY A 321 -2.68 26.48 -7.80
N ASN A 322 -2.31 26.23 -6.56
CA ASN A 322 -2.44 27.16 -5.44
C ASN A 322 -1.08 27.28 -4.74
N ASN A 323 -0.53 28.50 -4.68
CA ASN A 323 0.85 28.74 -4.26
C ASN A 323 1.86 27.82 -4.95
N ALA A 324 1.65 27.55 -6.25
CA ALA A 324 2.44 26.62 -7.03
C ALA A 324 3.60 27.33 -7.74
N THR A 325 4.66 26.61 -8.07
CA THR A 325 5.76 27.11 -8.91
C THR A 325 5.81 26.30 -10.20
N VAL A 326 5.68 26.94 -11.35
CA VAL A 326 5.71 26.26 -12.65
C VAL A 326 6.86 26.84 -13.48
N ASN A 327 7.81 26.00 -13.88
CA ASN A 327 9.02 26.40 -14.62
C ASN A 327 9.76 27.58 -13.95
N GLY A 328 9.89 27.54 -12.62
CA GLY A 328 10.54 28.59 -11.83
C GLY A 328 9.71 29.88 -11.63
N ILE A 329 8.49 29.98 -12.20
CA ILE A 329 7.59 31.12 -11.99
C ILE A 329 6.59 30.76 -10.88
N HIS A 330 6.48 31.63 -9.87
CA HIS A 330 5.54 31.44 -8.78
C HIS A 330 4.13 31.96 -9.15
N TYR A 331 3.13 31.13 -8.93
CA TYR A 331 1.72 31.41 -9.14
C TYR A 331 0.95 31.26 -7.82
N PRO A 332 0.53 32.37 -7.18
CA PRO A 332 -0.30 32.33 -5.98
C PRO A 332 -1.62 31.59 -6.24
N GLN A 333 -2.21 31.81 -7.42
CA GLN A 333 -3.31 31.03 -7.95
C GLN A 333 -3.08 30.83 -9.46
N TRP A 334 -3.25 29.61 -9.92
CA TRP A 334 -3.18 29.22 -11.32
C TRP A 334 -4.33 28.27 -11.62
N SER A 335 -5.03 28.50 -12.71
CA SER A 335 -6.04 27.55 -13.19
C SER A 335 -6.20 27.70 -14.68
N TRP A 336 -6.15 26.56 -15.38
CA TRP A 336 -6.58 26.38 -16.75
C TRP A 336 -7.68 25.33 -16.75
N SER A 337 -8.92 25.79 -16.87
CA SER A 337 -10.05 24.97 -17.24
C SER A 337 -10.24 25.07 -18.75
N GLY A 338 -10.32 23.93 -19.44
CA GLY A 338 -10.46 23.83 -20.89
C GLY A 338 -11.11 25.04 -21.58
N GLN A 339 -10.30 25.76 -22.35
CA GLN A 339 -10.80 26.72 -23.31
C GLN A 339 -10.72 26.08 -24.69
N ASP A 340 -11.89 25.67 -25.21
CA ASP A 340 -12.11 25.73 -26.64
C ASP A 340 -12.01 27.22 -27.02
N HIS A 341 -10.85 27.61 -27.52
CA HIS A 341 -10.73 28.80 -28.35
C HIS A 341 -10.61 28.28 -29.78
N SER A 342 -11.74 27.80 -30.31
CA SER A 342 -12.07 28.07 -31.69
C SER A 342 -12.00 29.59 -31.89
N GLY A 343 -10.79 30.04 -32.22
CA GLY A 343 -10.57 31.37 -32.72
C GLY A 343 -11.37 31.52 -33.99
N LEU A 344 -12.40 32.37 -33.92
CA LEU A 344 -12.66 33.46 -34.86
C LEU A 344 -13.69 34.42 -34.25
#